data_AF-A0A6S6LXL5-F1
#
_entry.id   AF-A0A6S6LXL5-F1
#
_cell.length_a   1.000
_cell.length_b   1.000
_cell.length_c   1.000
_cell.angle_alpha   90.00
_cell.angle_beta   90.00
_cell.angle_gamma   90.00
#
_symmetry.space_group_name_H-M   'P 1'
#
loop_
_entity.id
_entity.type
_entity.pdbx_description
1 polymer ?
#
loop_
_entity_poly.entity_id
_entity_poly.type
_entity_poly.pdbx_seq_one_letter_code
_entity_poly.pdbx_strand_id
1 'polypeptide(L)'
;MWFLAQGASPDLKGQVESADELGQQGARNMLKSIRKRWETRKRYRRFSDMSDWQVAVLGIFGFLVAGYLSFALARVIPDYLRTANNLPLYRWGWRGWLLSAILVVQGLISWAWGTIAWRCNDIIRDRWFK
;
A
#
# COMPACT_ATOMS: atom_id res chain seq x y z
N MET A 1 -4.48 -16.95 -46.96
CA MET A 1 -4.16 -15.50 -46.92
C MET A 1 -2.83 -15.29 -46.18
N TRP A 2 -1.70 -15.71 -46.77
CA TRP A 2 -0.34 -15.53 -46.22
C TRP A 2 0.64 -14.93 -47.25
N PHE A 3 0.13 -14.39 -48.36
CA PHE A 3 0.93 -14.15 -49.58
C PHE A 3 1.22 -12.68 -49.92
N LEU A 4 0.92 -11.73 -49.03
CA LEU A 4 1.12 -10.28 -49.29
C LEU A 4 2.18 -9.61 -48.40
N ALA A 5 3.10 -10.37 -47.80
CA ALA A 5 4.12 -9.80 -46.88
C ALA A 5 5.58 -9.89 -47.37
N GLN A 6 5.86 -10.42 -48.56
CA GLN A 6 7.24 -10.67 -49.02
C GLN A 6 7.84 -9.61 -49.97
N GLY A 7 7.15 -8.49 -50.20
CA GLY A 7 7.59 -7.42 -51.11
C GLY A 7 8.20 -6.19 -50.45
N ALA A 8 8.63 -6.25 -49.19
CA ALA A 8 9.23 -5.08 -48.53
C ALA A 8 10.69 -4.88 -48.98
N SER A 9 10.97 -3.75 -49.62
CA SER A 9 12.31 -3.30 -50.02
C SER A 9 13.28 -3.36 -48.82
N PRO A 10 14.54 -3.82 -48.98
CA PRO A 10 15.49 -3.99 -47.87
C PRO A 10 15.73 -2.72 -47.05
N ASP A 11 15.52 -1.55 -47.66
CA ASP A 11 15.64 -0.22 -47.04
C ASP A 11 14.58 0.01 -45.93
N LEU A 12 13.34 -0.42 -46.19
CA LEU A 12 12.22 -0.30 -45.25
C LEU A 12 12.41 -1.19 -44.01
N LYS A 13 13.05 -2.35 -44.17
CA LYS A 13 13.30 -3.26 -43.06
C LYS A 13 14.33 -2.68 -42.07
N GLY A 14 15.35 -1.99 -42.56
CA GLY A 14 16.33 -1.30 -41.73
C GLY A 14 15.75 -0.08 -40.99
N GLN A 15 14.80 0.64 -41.62
CA GLN A 15 14.10 1.74 -40.96
C GLN A 15 13.19 1.26 -39.81
N VAL A 16 12.50 0.12 -39.98
CA VAL A 16 11.64 -0.44 -38.92
C VAL A 16 12.48 -0.96 -37.77
N GLU A 17 13.59 -1.66 -38.06
CA GLU A 17 14.48 -2.21 -37.03
C GLU A 17 15.15 -1.09 -36.21
N SER A 18 15.59 0.00 -36.85
CA SER A 18 16.16 1.16 -36.15
C SER A 18 15.13 1.96 -35.33
N ALA A 19 13.87 2.02 -35.76
CA ALA A 19 12.79 2.63 -35.00
C ALA A 19 12.44 1.83 -33.73
N ASP A 20 12.41 0.49 -33.82
CA ASP A 20 12.20 -0.39 -32.66
C ASP A 20 13.37 -0.31 -31.66
N GLU A 21 14.61 -0.24 -32.14
CA GLU A 21 15.79 -0.09 -31.29
C GLU A 21 15.79 1.24 -30.52
N LEU A 22 15.39 2.35 -31.18
CA LEU A 22 15.21 3.67 -30.56
C LEU A 22 14.13 3.67 -29.47
N GLY A 23 12.99 3.03 -29.74
CA GLY A 23 11.90 2.87 -28.78
C GLY A 23 12.32 2.08 -27.56
N GLN A 24 13.01 0.95 -27.76
CA GLN A 24 13.54 0.14 -26.65
C GLN A 24 14.65 0.85 -25.86
N GLN A 25 15.50 1.64 -26.52
CA GLN A 25 16.55 2.40 -25.85
C GLN A 25 15.97 3.55 -25.02
N GLY A 26 14.96 4.25 -25.54
CA GLY A 26 14.19 5.26 -24.79
C GLY A 26 13.53 4.68 -23.55
N ALA A 27 12.81 3.56 -23.68
CA ALA A 27 12.16 2.88 -22.56
C ALA A 27 13.17 2.42 -21.48
N ARG A 28 14.31 1.85 -21.88
CA ARG A 28 15.38 1.44 -20.96
C ARG A 28 15.99 2.62 -20.20
N ASN A 29 16.20 3.76 -20.87
CA ASN A 29 16.73 4.96 -20.23
C ASN A 29 15.71 5.59 -19.26
N MET A 30 14.43 5.58 -19.62
CA MET A 30 13.34 6.05 -18.76
C MET A 30 13.23 5.18 -17.50
N LEU A 31 13.22 3.85 -17.65
CA LEU A 31 13.24 2.90 -16.53
C LEU A 31 14.45 3.08 -15.61
N LYS A 32 15.65 3.26 -16.19
CA LYS A 32 16.87 3.54 -15.42
C LYS A 32 16.76 4.84 -14.63
N SER A 33 16.18 5.89 -15.19
CA SER A 33 15.99 7.17 -14.49
C SER A 33 14.97 7.08 -13.34
N ILE A 34 13.89 6.33 -13.53
CA ILE A 34 12.90 6.04 -12.48
C ILE A 34 13.54 5.23 -11.35
N ARG A 35 14.31 4.18 -11.69
CA ARG A 35 15.00 3.34 -10.72
C ARG A 35 16.04 4.13 -9.93
N LYS A 36 16.83 4.96 -10.60
CA LYS A 36 17.84 5.82 -9.95
C LYS A 36 17.19 6.82 -8.99
N ARG A 37 16.06 7.43 -9.37
CA ARG A 37 15.26 8.29 -8.47
C ARG A 37 14.74 7.55 -7.24
N TRP A 38 14.35 6.29 -7.40
CA TRP A 38 13.92 5.41 -6.31
C TRP A 38 15.07 5.04 -5.37
N GLU A 39 16.24 4.70 -5.91
CA GLU A 39 17.45 4.38 -5.12
C GLU A 39 17.96 5.60 -4.34
N THR A 40 17.81 6.82 -4.89
CA THR A 40 18.20 8.06 -4.20
C THR A 40 17.20 8.56 -3.14
N ARG A 41 16.07 7.89 -2.91
CA ARG A 41 15.16 8.30 -1.82
C ARG A 41 15.87 8.09 -0.49
N LYS A 42 16.01 9.19 0.27
CA LYS A 42 16.46 9.14 1.65
C LYS A 42 15.48 8.26 2.45
N ARG A 43 15.99 7.13 2.93
CA ARG A 43 15.25 6.22 3.80
C ARG A 43 15.33 6.79 5.21
N TYR A 44 14.36 7.64 5.56
CA TYR A 44 14.29 8.20 6.91
C TYR A 44 13.99 7.08 7.90
N ARG A 45 14.96 6.81 8.78
CA ARG A 45 14.88 5.71 9.76
C ARG A 45 14.10 6.13 11.01
N ARG A 46 13.91 7.44 11.21
CA ARG A 46 13.11 8.02 12.29
C ARG A 46 12.08 8.99 11.71
N PHE A 47 10.86 8.96 12.25
CA PHE A 47 9.80 9.93 11.90
C PHE A 47 10.19 11.37 12.25
N SER A 48 11.14 11.57 13.16
CA SER A 48 11.74 12.87 13.51
C SER A 48 12.52 13.53 12.38
N ASP A 49 12.95 12.77 11.37
CA ASP A 49 13.77 13.28 10.27
C ASP A 49 12.93 13.67 9.05
N MET A 50 11.62 13.41 9.09
CA MET A 50 10.66 13.78 8.04
C MET A 50 10.16 15.22 8.20
N SER A 51 9.78 15.86 7.08
CA SER A 51 9.21 17.21 7.09
C SER A 51 7.83 17.22 7.75
N ASP A 52 7.46 18.33 8.37
CA ASP A 52 6.17 18.49 9.08
C ASP A 52 4.97 18.10 8.23
N TRP A 53 4.98 18.50 6.96
CA TRP A 53 3.92 18.19 6.02
C TRP A 53 3.78 16.67 5.79
N GLN A 54 4.89 15.94 5.64
CA GLN A 54 4.86 14.50 5.43
C GLN A 54 4.34 13.75 6.67
N VAL A 55 4.77 14.19 7.86
CA VAL A 55 4.31 13.61 9.13
C VAL A 55 2.83 13.91 9.37
N ALA A 56 2.36 15.12 9.06
CA ALA A 56 0.95 15.49 9.17
C ALA A 56 0.06 14.68 8.23
N VAL A 57 0.43 14.58 6.95
CA VAL A 57 -0.30 13.78 5.97
C VAL A 57 -0.36 12.32 6.41
N LEU A 58 0.77 11.73 6.82
CA LEU A 58 0.83 10.33 7.25
C LEU A 58 0.03 10.10 8.55
N GLY A 59 0.04 11.05 9.47
CA GLY A 59 -0.78 11.03 10.68
C GLY A 59 -2.29 11.09 10.38
N ILE A 60 -2.73 11.97 9.48
CA ILE A 60 -4.13 12.08 9.05
C ILE A 60 -4.59 10.79 8.37
N PHE A 61 -3.80 10.26 7.43
CA PHE A 61 -4.11 9.00 6.77
C PHE A 61 -4.15 7.84 7.75
N GLY A 62 -3.18 7.76 8.67
CA GLY A 62 -3.15 6.73 9.70
C GLY A 62 -4.37 6.81 10.63
N PHE A 63 -4.76 8.02 11.03
CA PHE A 63 -5.95 8.25 11.84
C PHE A 63 -7.24 7.89 11.09
N LEU A 64 -7.35 8.24 9.81
CA LEU A 64 -8.51 7.93 8.98
C LEU A 64 -8.67 6.41 8.79
N VAL A 65 -7.58 5.72 8.49
CA VAL A 65 -7.57 4.25 8.30
C VAL A 65 -7.88 3.56 9.63
N ALA A 66 -7.20 3.92 10.72
CA ALA A 66 -7.47 3.34 12.04
C ALA A 66 -8.89 3.62 12.51
N GLY A 67 -9.41 4.83 12.26
CA GLY A 67 -10.78 5.21 12.58
C GLY A 67 -11.82 4.40 11.81
N TYR A 68 -11.64 4.26 10.49
CA TYR A 68 -12.54 3.45 9.65
C TYR A 68 -12.52 1.97 10.05
N LEU A 69 -11.32 1.40 10.25
CA LEU A 69 -11.17 0.01 10.67
C LEU A 69 -11.78 -0.24 12.06
N SER A 70 -11.56 0.68 13.01
CA SER A 70 -12.15 0.59 14.35
C SER A 70 -13.67 0.75 14.31
N PHE A 71 -14.20 1.61 13.45
CA PHE A 71 -15.64 1.77 13.24
C PHE A 71 -16.27 0.50 12.66
N ALA A 72 -15.62 -0.13 11.66
CA ALA A 72 -16.03 -1.41 11.12
C ALA A 72 -16.01 -2.50 12.20
N LEU A 73 -14.97 -2.56 13.03
CA LEU A 73 -14.90 -3.47 14.18
C LEU A 73 -16.03 -3.23 15.17
N ALA A 74 -16.32 -1.98 15.51
CA ALA A 74 -17.38 -1.63 16.46
C ALA A 74 -18.78 -2.08 15.99
N ARG A 75 -18.99 -2.22 14.68
CA ARG A 75 -20.23 -2.75 14.11
C ARG A 75 -20.28 -4.28 14.10
N VAL A 76 -19.16 -4.96 13.83
CA VAL A 76 -19.12 -6.42 13.66
C VAL A 76 -18.92 -7.16 14.98
N ILE A 77 -18.14 -6.61 15.92
CA ILE A 77 -17.88 -7.19 17.24
C ILE A 77 -19.16 -7.51 18.03
N PRO A 78 -20.17 -6.63 18.14
CA PRO A 78 -21.36 -6.94 18.95
C PRO A 78 -22.15 -8.15 18.41
N ASP A 79 -22.30 -8.28 17.09
CA ASP A 79 -22.99 -9.43 16.49
C ASP A 79 -22.17 -10.72 16.63
N TYR A 80 -20.85 -10.61 16.49
CA TYR A 80 -19.93 -11.69 16.77
C TYR A 80 -20.01 -12.16 18.22
N LEU A 81 -19.98 -11.24 19.20
CA LEU A 81 -20.07 -11.57 20.63
C LEU A 81 -21.43 -12.17 21.01
N ARG A 82 -22.53 -11.70 20.40
CA ARG A 82 -23.85 -12.31 20.60
C ARG A 82 -23.87 -13.76 20.12
N THR A 83 -23.30 -14.01 18.94
CA THR A 83 -23.20 -15.37 18.39
C THR A 83 -22.24 -16.23 19.22
N ALA A 84 -21.14 -15.64 19.69
CA ALA A 84 -20.16 -16.27 20.57
C ALA A 84 -20.77 -16.75 21.88
N ASN A 85 -21.56 -15.89 22.53
CA ASN A 85 -22.16 -16.20 23.83
C ASN A 85 -23.28 -17.24 23.74
N ASN A 86 -23.94 -17.36 22.59
CA ASN A 86 -25.01 -18.34 22.37
C ASN A 86 -24.51 -19.75 21.99
N LEU A 87 -23.25 -19.88 21.55
CA LEU A 87 -22.69 -21.17 21.17
C LEU A 87 -21.50 -21.54 22.09
N PRO A 88 -21.50 -22.74 22.69
CA PRO A 88 -20.32 -23.19 23.43
C PRO A 88 -19.13 -23.34 22.47
N LEU A 89 -17.94 -22.91 22.90
CA LEU A 89 -16.71 -22.84 22.09
C LEU A 89 -16.35 -24.17 21.40
N TYR A 90 -16.75 -25.32 21.96
CA TYR A 90 -16.53 -26.62 21.34
C TYR A 90 -17.34 -26.83 20.03
N ARG A 91 -18.46 -26.10 19.85
CA ARG A 91 -19.32 -26.16 18.65
C ARG A 91 -19.00 -25.09 17.61
N TRP A 92 -18.07 -24.18 17.88
CA TRP A 92 -17.69 -23.13 16.93
C TRP A 92 -17.12 -23.65 15.61
N GLY A 93 -16.57 -24.87 15.63
CA GLY A 93 -15.93 -25.48 14.47
C GLY A 93 -14.81 -24.60 13.90
N TRP A 94 -14.32 -24.94 12.71
CA TRP A 94 -13.25 -24.19 12.04
C TRP A 94 -13.64 -22.76 11.65
N ARG A 95 -14.91 -22.54 11.29
CA ARG A 95 -15.42 -21.25 10.82
C ARG A 95 -15.41 -20.19 11.91
N GLY A 96 -15.74 -20.56 13.17
CA GLY A 96 -15.68 -19.64 14.30
C GLY A 96 -14.26 -19.14 14.54
N TRP A 97 -13.28 -20.07 14.62
CA TRP A 97 -11.87 -19.74 14.80
C TRP A 97 -11.31 -18.87 13.68
N LEU A 98 -11.69 -19.13 12.42
CA LEU A 98 -11.28 -18.30 11.29
C LEU A 98 -11.80 -16.87 11.43
N LEU A 99 -13.07 -16.71 11.83
CA LEU A 99 -13.67 -15.39 12.05
C LEU A 99 -12.98 -14.63 13.20
N SER A 100 -12.67 -15.33 14.30
CA SER A 100 -11.90 -14.78 15.41
C SER A 100 -10.52 -14.30 14.97
N ALA A 101 -9.81 -15.13 14.18
CA ALA A 101 -8.49 -14.78 13.68
C ALA A 101 -8.52 -13.54 12.79
N ILE A 102 -9.51 -13.43 11.89
CA ILE A 102 -9.70 -12.25 11.04
C ILE A 102 -9.95 -11.01 11.91
N LEU A 103 -10.81 -11.10 12.92
CA LEU A 103 -11.10 -9.98 13.84
C LEU A 103 -9.86 -9.54 14.62
N VAL A 104 -9.06 -10.49 15.12
CA VAL A 104 -7.81 -10.20 15.83
C VAL A 104 -6.80 -9.52 14.90
N VAL A 105 -6.60 -10.05 13.69
CA VAL A 105 -5.70 -9.46 12.70
C VAL A 105 -6.16 -8.04 12.34
N GLN A 106 -7.46 -7.84 12.13
CA GLN A 106 -8.01 -6.52 11.82
C GLN A 106 -7.82 -5.53 12.99
N GLY A 107 -7.97 -6.00 14.22
CA GLY A 107 -7.67 -5.21 15.43
C GLY A 107 -6.19 -4.83 15.52
N LEU A 108 -5.27 -5.78 15.24
CA LEU A 108 -3.82 -5.51 15.22
C LEU A 108 -3.43 -4.51 14.14
N ILE A 109 -4.03 -4.61 12.95
CA ILE A 109 -3.81 -3.63 11.87
C ILE A 109 -4.26 -2.25 12.33
N SER A 110 -5.50 -2.13 12.83
CA SER A 110 -6.04 -0.85 13.33
C SER A 110 -5.14 -0.26 14.43
N TRP A 111 -4.67 -1.10 15.35
CA TRP A 111 -3.74 -0.70 16.42
C TRP A 111 -2.44 -0.15 15.85
N ALA A 112 -1.82 -0.84 14.88
CA ALA A 112 -0.57 -0.40 14.27
C ALA A 112 -0.73 1.00 13.64
N TRP A 113 -1.78 1.20 12.84
CA TRP A 113 -2.08 2.51 12.26
C TRP A 113 -2.38 3.59 13.31
N GLY A 114 -3.09 3.24 14.38
CA GLY A 114 -3.35 4.13 15.51
C GLY A 114 -2.08 4.56 16.22
N THR A 115 -1.14 3.66 16.46
CA THR A 115 0.15 3.99 17.10
C THR A 115 1.01 4.90 16.21
N ILE A 116 1.00 4.69 14.89
CA ILE A 116 1.69 5.55 13.93
C ILE A 116 1.06 6.95 13.96
N ALA A 117 -0.26 7.06 13.90
CA ALA A 117 -0.97 8.34 13.96
C ALA A 117 -0.69 9.09 15.26
N TRP A 118 -0.68 8.38 16.40
CA TRP A 118 -0.35 8.96 17.71
C TRP A 118 1.08 9.52 17.74
N ARG A 119 2.05 8.79 17.21
CA ARG A 119 3.45 9.25 17.12
C ARG A 119 3.64 10.42 16.17
N CYS A 120 2.93 10.45 15.04
CA CYS A 120 2.95 11.60 14.13
C CYS A 120 2.40 12.85 14.81
N ASN A 121 1.31 12.72 15.57
CA ASN A 121 0.71 13.83 16.30
C ASN A 121 1.62 14.35 17.42
N ASP A 122 2.30 13.45 18.13
CA ASP A 122 3.29 13.79 19.17
C ASP A 122 4.43 14.65 18.60
N ILE A 123 5.00 14.25 17.45
CA ILE A 123 6.07 15.00 16.76
C ILE A 123 5.60 16.39 16.31
N ILE A 124 4.38 16.49 15.77
CA ILE A 124 3.82 17.78 15.35
C ILE A 124 3.59 18.68 16.56
N ARG A 125 3.03 18.13 17.65
CA ARG A 125 2.86 18.87 18.90
C ARG A 125 4.19 19.41 19.43
N ASP A 126 5.23 18.58 19.42
CA ASP A 126 6.57 18.95 19.89
C ASP A 126 7.23 20.03 19.01
N ARG A 127 6.89 20.14 17.72
CA ARG A 127 7.46 21.15 16.81
C ARG A 127 6.69 22.47 16.78
N TRP A 128 5.37 22.43 16.94
CA TRP A 128 4.51 23.61 16.81
C TRP A 128 4.21 24.31 18.15
N PHE A 129 4.24 23.59 19.27
CA PHE A 129 3.81 24.12 20.58
C PHE A 129 4.93 24.14 21.63
N LYS A 130 6.19 24.00 21.22
CA LYS A 130 7.35 24.01 22.09
C LYS A 130 8.21 25.24 21.85
#